data_AF-A0A804QJ12-F1
#
_entry.id   AF-A0A804QJ12-F1
#
_cell.length_a   1.000
_cell.length_b   1.000
_cell.length_c   1.000
_cell.angle_alpha   90.00
_cell.angle_beta   90.00
_cell.angle_gamma   90.00
#
_symmetry.space_group_name_H-M   'P 1'
#
loop_
_entity.id
_entity.type
_entity.pdbx_description
1 polymer ?
#
loop_
_entity_poly.entity_id
_entity_poly.type
_entity_poly.pdbx_seq_one_letter_code
_entity_poly.pdbx_strand_id
1 'polypeptide(L)'
;MVAVGGVRRKRAWRWAMRAVASAVVWTAVVQVASIAGLFRPRVVADCGGKGGGGAAAGLAALAGEDSAAARLSPPALVPKRIYKSNGYLRVTCNGGLNQMRAGICDMVTIARHLNLTLVVPELDKRSFWADPSDFGDIFDVDHFINSLRDELMIVKELPLKLQLIRTKKRLYSMSPVSWSNETYYLKRILPLARKHKVIHFDKSDARLANNGLPVQLQMLRCRVNFDALRFTPQIEALGRQLISTLQRSGQFVVLHLRYEMDMLSFSGCTHGCSTEEAEELTRMRYAYPWWKEKEIGSEAKRLQGLCPLTPEEITLVLKALGFTKDTLIYIASGEIYGGERRLAVLKAAYPKLVRKEKILSPDELRPFQNHSTQMAALDYMVSLASDIFIPSYDGNMARVVEGHRRSASLDSVRNINNH
;
A
#
# COMPACT_ATOMS: atom_id res chain seq x y z
N MET A 1 -31.29 61.56 -24.14
CA MET A 1 -31.02 60.16 -23.75
C MET A 1 -29.52 59.78 -23.67
N VAL A 2 -28.56 60.72 -23.67
CA VAL A 2 -27.12 60.36 -23.76
C VAL A 2 -26.39 60.22 -22.40
N ALA A 3 -27.00 60.62 -21.27
CA ALA A 3 -26.31 60.64 -19.97
C ALA A 3 -26.22 59.28 -19.22
N VAL A 4 -26.99 58.25 -19.59
CA VAL A 4 -27.08 57.00 -18.80
C VAL A 4 -25.88 56.07 -19.04
N GLY A 5 -25.25 56.11 -20.22
CA GLY A 5 -24.13 55.23 -20.58
C GLY A 5 -22.84 55.47 -19.77
N GLY A 6 -22.59 56.73 -19.38
CA GLY A 6 -21.36 57.11 -18.66
C GLY A 6 -21.26 56.51 -17.24
N VAL A 7 -22.40 56.36 -16.56
CA VAL A 7 -22.44 55.88 -15.16
C VAL A 7 -22.14 54.38 -15.08
N ARG A 8 -22.69 53.56 -15.99
CA ARG A 8 -22.42 52.11 -16.04
C ARG A 8 -20.94 51.82 -16.32
N ARG A 9 -20.31 52.55 -17.25
CA ARG A 9 -18.89 52.37 -17.59
C ARG A 9 -17.97 52.72 -16.42
N LYS A 10 -18.26 53.81 -15.69
CA LYS A 10 -17.51 54.17 -14.47
C LYS A 10 -17.65 53.13 -13.36
N ARG A 11 -18.83 52.52 -13.19
CA ARG A 11 -19.04 51.48 -12.16
C ARG A 11 -18.30 50.19 -12.50
N ALA A 12 -18.35 49.74 -13.75
CA ALA A 12 -17.61 48.56 -14.21
C ALA A 12 -16.09 48.74 -14.05
N TRP A 13 -15.56 49.93 -14.41
CA TRP A 13 -14.14 50.23 -14.24
C TRP A 13 -13.68 50.21 -12.78
N ARG A 14 -14.50 50.73 -11.85
CA ARG A 14 -14.21 50.64 -10.40
C ARG A 14 -14.15 49.19 -9.91
N TRP A 15 -15.03 48.31 -10.40
CA TRP A 15 -15.00 46.89 -10.05
C TRP A 15 -13.77 46.19 -10.61
N ALA A 16 -13.39 46.47 -11.86
CA ALA A 16 -12.18 45.93 -12.46
C ALA A 16 -10.92 46.37 -11.67
N MET A 17 -10.83 47.66 -11.33
CA MET A 17 -9.71 48.17 -10.51
C MET A 17 -9.65 47.53 -9.12
N ARG A 18 -10.79 47.26 -8.49
CA ARG A 18 -10.85 46.53 -7.21
C ARG A 18 -10.39 45.08 -7.35
N ALA A 19 -10.79 44.39 -8.42
CA ALA A 19 -10.37 43.01 -8.67
C ALA A 19 -8.86 42.92 -8.90
N VAL A 20 -8.29 43.84 -9.69
CA VAL A 20 -6.85 43.92 -9.94
C VAL A 20 -6.09 44.24 -8.66
N ALA A 21 -6.55 45.23 -7.88
CA ALA A 21 -5.94 45.57 -6.59
C ALA A 21 -5.95 44.38 -5.61
N SER A 22 -7.08 43.66 -5.50
CA SER A 22 -7.16 42.46 -4.67
C SER A 22 -6.22 41.35 -5.12
N ALA A 23 -6.05 41.14 -6.42
CA ALA A 23 -5.12 40.15 -6.95
C ALA A 23 -3.64 40.50 -6.66
N VAL A 24 -3.29 41.79 -6.76
CA VAL A 24 -1.94 42.29 -6.41
C VAL A 24 -1.67 42.16 -4.92
N VAL A 25 -2.65 42.48 -4.07
CA VAL A 25 -2.51 42.32 -2.61
C VAL A 25 -2.35 40.84 -2.24
N TRP A 26 -3.14 39.95 -2.83
CA TRP A 26 -3.03 38.51 -2.55
C TRP A 26 -1.70 37.91 -3.01
N THR A 27 -1.20 38.31 -4.19
CA THR A 27 0.12 37.86 -4.66
C THR A 27 1.24 38.38 -3.76
N ALA A 28 1.16 39.63 -3.28
CA ALA A 28 2.12 40.16 -2.32
C ALA A 28 2.10 39.38 -0.98
N VAL A 29 0.92 39.04 -0.44
CA VAL A 29 0.80 38.26 0.80
C VAL A 29 1.40 36.86 0.64
N VAL A 30 1.16 36.19 -0.49
CA VAL A 30 1.74 34.85 -0.76
C VAL A 30 3.27 34.92 -0.86
N GLN A 31 3.81 35.96 -1.50
CA GLN A 31 5.26 36.14 -1.60
C GLN A 31 5.88 36.45 -0.24
N VAL A 32 5.28 37.34 0.56
CA VAL A 32 5.75 37.65 1.92
C VAL A 32 5.67 36.42 2.81
N ALA A 33 4.61 35.60 2.73
CA ALA A 33 4.51 34.34 3.48
C ALA A 33 5.58 33.32 3.06
N SER A 34 5.92 33.27 1.76
CA SER A 34 6.98 32.41 1.23
C SER A 34 8.37 32.85 1.72
N ILE A 35 8.62 34.16 1.74
CA ILE A 35 9.85 34.76 2.26
C ILE A 35 9.94 34.58 3.79
N ALA A 36 8.86 34.80 4.53
CA ALA A 36 8.81 34.54 5.97
C ALA A 36 9.00 33.05 6.29
N GLY A 37 8.53 32.16 5.43
CA GLY A 37 8.80 30.72 5.48
C GLY A 37 10.29 30.40 5.34
N LEU A 38 11.02 31.15 4.50
CA LEU A 38 12.48 31.06 4.36
C LEU A 38 13.22 31.58 5.60
N PHE A 39 12.64 32.53 6.33
CA PHE A 39 13.18 33.05 7.60
C PHE A 39 12.80 32.22 8.83
N ARG A 40 12.16 31.05 8.67
CA ARG A 40 12.11 30.10 9.78
C ARG A 40 13.55 29.74 10.14
N PRO A 41 13.99 30.02 11.39
CA PRO A 41 15.36 29.77 11.78
C PRO A 41 15.64 28.30 11.51
N ARG A 42 16.60 28.06 10.62
CA ARG A 42 17.22 26.74 10.47
C ARG A 42 17.66 26.38 11.86
N VAL A 43 16.98 25.42 12.47
CA VAL A 43 17.46 24.73 13.66
C VAL A 43 18.82 24.22 13.23
N VAL A 44 19.86 24.91 13.69
CA VAL A 44 21.24 24.47 13.59
C VAL A 44 21.28 23.24 14.48
N ALA A 45 20.92 22.10 13.90
CA ALA A 45 21.31 20.82 14.41
C ALA A 45 22.83 20.79 14.25
N ASP A 46 23.50 21.22 15.31
CA ASP A 46 24.92 21.05 15.52
C ASP A 46 25.21 19.55 15.54
N CYS A 47 25.39 18.98 14.35
CA CYS A 47 25.94 17.65 14.15
C CYS A 47 27.46 17.78 13.99
N GLY A 48 28.10 18.52 14.89
CA GLY A 48 29.52 18.39 15.19
C GLY A 48 29.79 17.07 15.92
N GLY A 49 29.60 15.94 15.24
CA GLY A 49 29.76 14.60 15.81
C GLY A 49 30.50 13.69 14.85
N LYS A 50 31.84 13.75 14.87
CA LYS A 50 32.70 12.69 14.33
C LYS A 50 32.35 11.37 15.03
N GLY A 51 31.88 10.37 14.30
CA GLY A 51 31.74 9.00 14.81
C GLY A 51 30.63 8.23 14.12
N GLY A 52 30.99 7.19 13.36
CA GLY A 52 30.09 6.41 12.53
C GLY A 52 29.13 5.48 13.29
N GLY A 53 28.14 4.96 12.56
CA GLY A 53 27.44 3.71 12.93
C GLY A 53 25.91 3.73 13.07
N GLY A 54 25.21 4.80 12.73
CA GLY A 54 23.76 4.90 13.01
C GLY A 54 22.81 4.18 12.03
N ALA A 55 23.16 4.09 10.73
CA ALA A 55 22.22 3.59 9.72
C ALA A 55 22.05 2.05 9.71
N ALA A 56 23.02 1.30 10.24
CA ALA A 56 22.97 -0.16 10.25
C ALA A 56 22.03 -0.74 11.32
N ALA A 57 21.74 0.01 12.39
CA ALA A 57 20.94 -0.50 13.52
C ALA A 57 19.47 -0.76 13.16
N GLY A 58 18.87 0.07 12.30
CA GLY A 58 17.48 -0.12 11.85
C GLY A 58 17.32 -1.31 10.89
N LEU A 59 18.34 -1.59 10.07
CA LEU A 59 18.34 -2.72 9.13
C LEU A 59 18.65 -4.05 9.83
N ALA A 60 19.50 -4.02 10.86
CA ALA A 60 19.79 -5.18 11.69
C ALA A 60 18.56 -5.68 12.45
N ALA A 61 17.57 -4.82 12.76
CA ALA A 61 16.34 -5.26 13.41
C ALA A 61 15.58 -6.32 12.58
N LEU A 62 15.58 -6.21 11.24
CA LEU A 62 14.94 -7.21 10.36
C LEU A 62 15.77 -8.49 10.18
N ALA A 63 17.09 -8.43 10.37
CA ALA A 63 18.00 -9.56 10.14
C ALA A 63 18.42 -10.29 11.43
N GLY A 64 18.34 -9.62 12.59
CA GLY A 64 18.98 -10.03 13.83
C GLY A 64 18.05 -10.62 14.90
N GLU A 65 16.73 -10.51 14.75
CA GLU A 65 15.82 -10.96 15.82
C GLU A 65 15.91 -12.48 16.10
N ASP A 66 16.22 -13.35 15.13
CA ASP A 66 16.13 -14.80 15.37
C ASP A 66 17.37 -15.47 15.99
N SER A 67 18.59 -14.95 15.78
CA SER A 67 19.76 -15.55 16.47
C SER A 67 19.69 -15.34 17.99
N ALA A 68 18.96 -14.30 18.44
CA ALA A 68 18.64 -14.09 19.84
C ALA A 68 17.29 -14.73 20.25
N ALA A 69 16.26 -14.69 19.38
CA ALA A 69 14.92 -15.19 19.72
C ALA A 69 14.84 -16.71 19.87
N ALA A 70 15.71 -17.50 19.21
CA ALA A 70 15.73 -18.96 19.41
C ALA A 70 16.06 -19.40 20.85
N ARG A 71 16.56 -18.49 21.71
CA ARG A 71 16.83 -18.76 23.14
C ARG A 71 15.86 -18.08 24.11
N LEU A 72 14.93 -17.26 23.62
CA LEU A 72 13.98 -16.55 24.48
C LEU A 72 12.64 -17.27 24.45
N SER A 73 12.04 -17.47 25.63
CA SER A 73 10.66 -17.94 25.75
C SER A 73 9.75 -17.11 24.83
N PRO A 74 8.71 -17.71 24.23
CA PRO A 74 7.79 -16.98 23.37
C PRO A 74 7.30 -15.70 24.07
N PRO A 75 7.22 -14.56 23.35
CA PRO A 75 6.80 -13.31 23.95
C PRO A 75 5.45 -13.50 24.66
N ALA A 76 5.34 -12.94 25.87
CA ALA A 76 4.11 -13.02 26.64
C ALA A 76 2.95 -12.44 25.83
N LEU A 77 1.87 -13.21 25.72
CA LEU A 77 0.69 -12.78 24.95
C LEU A 77 0.05 -11.56 25.61
N VAL A 78 -0.34 -10.58 24.79
CA VAL A 78 -1.05 -9.40 25.29
C VAL A 78 -2.39 -9.79 25.95
N PRO A 79 -2.88 -9.03 26.95
CA PRO A 79 -4.13 -9.36 27.64
C PRO A 79 -5.32 -9.43 26.68
N LYS A 80 -6.30 -10.30 26.97
CA LYS A 80 -7.54 -10.35 26.16
C LYS A 80 -8.42 -9.15 26.48
N ARG A 81 -8.94 -8.48 25.45
CA ARG A 81 -9.97 -7.48 25.63
C ARG A 81 -11.26 -8.10 26.13
N ILE A 82 -11.82 -7.52 27.19
CA ILE A 82 -13.11 -7.96 27.74
C ILE A 82 -14.21 -7.05 27.18
N TYR A 83 -15.08 -7.61 26.34
CA TYR A 83 -16.23 -6.91 25.81
C TYR A 83 -17.35 -7.88 25.42
N LYS A 84 -18.59 -7.38 25.36
CA LYS A 84 -19.72 -8.14 24.82
C LYS A 84 -19.81 -7.91 23.31
N SER A 85 -19.61 -8.96 22.52
CA SER A 85 -19.67 -8.89 21.07
C SER A 85 -21.10 -8.59 20.57
N ASN A 86 -21.24 -7.66 19.62
CA ASN A 86 -22.51 -7.34 18.95
C ASN A 86 -22.87 -8.32 17.83
N GLY A 87 -21.96 -9.23 17.47
CA GLY A 87 -22.11 -10.18 16.36
C GLY A 87 -20.77 -10.52 15.71
N TYR A 88 -20.83 -11.25 14.60
CA TYR A 88 -19.67 -11.68 13.83
C TYR A 88 -19.58 -10.90 12.53
N LEU A 89 -18.37 -10.45 12.20
CA LEU A 89 -18.04 -9.88 10.90
C LEU A 89 -17.25 -10.92 10.10
N ARG A 90 -17.78 -11.32 8.95
CA ARG A 90 -17.05 -12.07 7.93
C ARG A 90 -16.68 -11.12 6.80
N VAL A 91 -15.51 -11.30 6.21
CA VAL A 91 -14.99 -10.43 5.17
C VAL A 91 -14.46 -11.29 4.03
N THR A 92 -14.84 -10.95 2.81
CA THR A 92 -14.14 -11.37 1.60
C THR A 92 -13.38 -10.15 1.08
N CYS A 93 -12.05 -10.27 1.07
CA CYS A 93 -11.16 -9.26 0.55
C CYS A 93 -11.16 -9.25 -0.98
N ASN A 94 -10.69 -8.14 -1.53
CA ASN A 94 -10.57 -7.97 -2.98
C ASN A 94 -9.35 -7.13 -3.37
N GLY A 95 -8.78 -7.43 -4.54
CA GLY A 95 -7.56 -6.81 -5.06
C GLY A 95 -6.30 -7.63 -4.77
N GLY A 96 -5.14 -7.07 -5.11
CA GLY A 96 -3.83 -7.71 -4.90
C GLY A 96 -3.37 -7.62 -3.44
N LEU A 97 -2.23 -8.24 -3.12
CA LEU A 97 -1.67 -8.33 -1.76
C LEU A 97 -1.83 -7.04 -0.94
N ASN A 98 -1.32 -5.92 -1.46
CA ASN A 98 -1.28 -4.66 -0.73
C ASN A 98 -2.65 -3.97 -0.61
N GLN A 99 -3.58 -4.26 -1.53
CA GLN A 99 -4.99 -3.84 -1.39
C GLN A 99 -5.69 -4.66 -0.32
N MET A 100 -5.46 -5.97 -0.29
CA MET A 100 -5.99 -6.84 0.75
C MET A 100 -5.45 -6.44 2.13
N ARG A 101 -4.15 -6.16 2.27
CA ARG A 101 -3.57 -5.64 3.53
C ARG A 101 -4.30 -4.39 4.02
N ALA A 102 -4.46 -3.38 3.16
CA ALA A 102 -5.19 -2.16 3.51
C ALA A 102 -6.67 -2.44 3.87
N GLY A 103 -7.33 -3.32 3.11
CA GLY A 103 -8.70 -3.75 3.41
C GLY A 103 -8.83 -4.45 4.75
N ILE A 104 -7.92 -5.36 5.09
CA ILE A 104 -7.90 -6.06 6.38
C ILE A 104 -7.73 -5.05 7.52
N CYS A 105 -6.87 -4.05 7.36
CA CYS A 105 -6.70 -2.96 8.34
C CYS A 105 -8.03 -2.24 8.60
N ASP A 106 -8.75 -1.86 7.53
CA ASP A 106 -10.06 -1.22 7.65
C ASP A 106 -11.05 -2.14 8.39
N MET A 107 -11.08 -3.43 8.06
CA MET A 107 -12.03 -4.37 8.64
C MET A 107 -11.76 -4.66 10.12
N VAL A 108 -10.50 -4.79 10.52
CA VAL A 108 -10.12 -4.90 11.94
C VAL A 108 -10.56 -3.65 12.69
N THR A 109 -10.30 -2.46 12.15
CA THR A 109 -10.69 -1.19 12.76
C THR A 109 -12.22 -1.06 12.87
N ILE A 110 -12.97 -1.45 11.84
CA ILE A 110 -14.44 -1.45 11.87
C ILE A 110 -14.96 -2.47 12.91
N ALA A 111 -14.43 -3.68 12.94
CA ALA A 111 -14.82 -4.70 13.92
C ALA A 111 -14.52 -4.23 15.35
N ARG A 112 -13.36 -3.60 15.56
CA ARG A 112 -12.97 -2.98 16.84
C ARG A 112 -13.94 -1.88 17.27
N HIS A 113 -14.29 -0.99 16.34
CA HIS A 113 -15.16 0.16 16.59
C HIS A 113 -16.59 -0.27 16.91
N LEU A 114 -17.09 -1.31 16.23
CA LEU A 114 -18.43 -1.84 16.41
C LEU A 114 -18.54 -2.93 17.49
N ASN A 115 -17.45 -3.26 18.18
CA ASN A 115 -17.37 -4.37 19.12
C ASN A 115 -17.91 -5.69 18.51
N LEU A 116 -17.44 -6.04 17.32
CA LEU A 116 -17.75 -7.30 16.65
C LEU A 116 -16.63 -8.30 16.88
N THR A 117 -16.96 -9.58 16.74
CA THR A 117 -15.96 -10.65 16.61
C THR A 117 -15.62 -10.80 15.14
N LEU A 118 -14.35 -10.63 14.78
CA LEU A 118 -13.90 -10.79 13.41
C LEU A 118 -13.64 -12.28 13.12
N VAL A 119 -14.12 -12.76 11.98
CA VAL A 119 -13.67 -14.05 11.43
C VAL A 119 -12.45 -13.78 10.55
N VAL A 120 -11.43 -14.64 10.60
CA VAL A 120 -10.25 -14.53 9.71
C VAL A 120 -10.73 -14.27 8.27
N PRO A 121 -10.25 -13.17 7.63
CA PRO A 121 -10.73 -12.78 6.30
C PRO A 121 -10.46 -13.83 5.21
N GLU A 122 -11.38 -13.94 4.26
CA GLU A 122 -11.17 -14.71 3.03
C GLU A 122 -10.47 -13.83 2.00
N LEU A 123 -9.34 -14.30 1.47
CA LEU A 123 -8.57 -13.55 0.46
C LEU A 123 -9.24 -13.61 -0.92
N ASP A 124 -8.86 -12.67 -1.79
CA ASP A 124 -9.37 -12.60 -3.15
C ASP A 124 -8.82 -13.74 -4.00
N LYS A 125 -9.71 -14.51 -4.64
CA LYS A 125 -9.37 -15.60 -5.56
C LYS A 125 -9.89 -15.38 -6.99
N ARG A 126 -10.55 -14.24 -7.26
CA ARG A 126 -11.32 -13.99 -8.49
C ARG A 126 -10.82 -12.80 -9.31
N SER A 127 -10.08 -11.88 -8.70
CA SER A 127 -9.45 -10.78 -9.42
C SER A 127 -8.40 -11.25 -10.43
N PHE A 128 -7.78 -10.30 -11.14
CA PHE A 128 -6.81 -10.53 -12.21
C PHE A 128 -5.78 -11.64 -11.92
N TRP A 129 -5.24 -11.66 -10.70
CA TRP A 129 -4.17 -12.59 -10.32
C TRP A 129 -4.62 -14.04 -10.09
N ALA A 130 -5.93 -14.26 -9.90
CA ALA A 130 -6.57 -15.56 -9.72
C ALA A 130 -5.85 -16.51 -8.73
N ASP A 131 -5.27 -15.96 -7.66
CA ASP A 131 -4.48 -16.70 -6.68
C ASP A 131 -5.40 -17.52 -5.76
N PRO A 132 -5.23 -18.85 -5.67
CA PRO A 132 -6.10 -19.69 -4.84
C PRO A 132 -5.78 -19.63 -3.33
N SER A 133 -4.72 -18.93 -2.93
CA SER A 133 -4.22 -18.89 -1.56
C SER A 133 -5.28 -18.45 -0.55
N ASP A 134 -5.32 -19.13 0.60
CA ASP A 134 -6.08 -18.73 1.78
C ASP A 134 -5.25 -17.79 2.67
N PHE A 135 -5.91 -17.22 3.69
CA PHE A 135 -5.24 -16.29 4.62
C PHE A 135 -3.98 -16.90 5.23
N GLY A 136 -4.06 -18.17 5.65
CA GLY A 136 -2.95 -18.89 6.29
C GLY A 136 -1.82 -19.31 5.37
N ASP A 137 -2.00 -19.21 4.05
CA ASP A 137 -0.91 -19.44 3.08
C ASP A 137 -0.04 -18.19 2.93
N ILE A 138 -0.60 -17.00 3.22
CA ILE A 138 0.07 -15.70 3.06
C ILE A 138 0.52 -15.13 4.40
N PHE A 139 -0.34 -15.16 5.42
CA PHE A 139 -0.11 -14.53 6.71
C PHE A 139 -0.12 -15.55 7.85
N ASP A 140 0.69 -15.31 8.88
CA ASP A 140 0.64 -16.10 10.10
C ASP A 140 -0.66 -15.82 10.87
N VAL A 141 -1.60 -16.77 10.81
CA VAL A 141 -2.93 -16.68 11.44
C VAL A 141 -2.82 -16.56 12.95
N ASP A 142 -1.92 -17.31 13.57
CA ASP A 142 -1.82 -17.37 15.03
C ASP A 142 -1.17 -16.08 15.55
N HIS A 143 -0.14 -15.57 14.88
CA HIS A 143 0.41 -14.24 15.15
C HIS A 143 -0.64 -13.14 14.97
N PHE A 144 -1.41 -13.15 13.88
CA PHE A 144 -2.47 -12.17 13.61
C PHE A 144 -3.54 -12.16 14.72
N ILE A 145 -3.99 -13.32 15.18
CA ILE A 145 -4.99 -13.42 16.26
C ILE A 145 -4.38 -12.98 17.60
N ASN A 146 -3.18 -13.45 17.91
CA ASN A 146 -2.55 -13.22 19.21
C ASN A 146 -2.06 -11.79 19.39
N SER A 147 -1.58 -11.14 18.33
CA SER A 147 -1.11 -9.75 18.36
C SER A 147 -2.24 -8.72 18.49
N LEU A 148 -3.51 -9.11 18.23
CA LEU A 148 -4.67 -8.19 18.24
C LEU A 148 -5.72 -8.52 19.30
N ARG A 149 -5.47 -9.51 20.17
CA ARG A 149 -6.45 -9.98 21.17
C ARG A 149 -6.81 -8.96 22.26
N ASP A 150 -5.99 -7.94 22.46
CA ASP A 150 -6.24 -6.78 23.32
C ASP A 150 -7.15 -5.72 22.66
N GLU A 151 -7.37 -5.84 21.35
CA GLU A 151 -8.21 -4.94 20.57
C GLU A 151 -9.57 -5.57 20.24
N LEU A 152 -9.58 -6.81 19.76
CA LEU A 152 -10.80 -7.52 19.41
C LEU A 152 -10.61 -9.03 19.44
N MET A 153 -11.72 -9.74 19.53
CA MET A 153 -11.72 -11.19 19.35
C MET A 153 -11.72 -11.51 17.85
N ILE A 154 -10.73 -12.31 17.44
CA ILE A 154 -10.63 -12.86 16.09
C ILE A 154 -10.75 -14.39 16.20
N VAL A 155 -11.58 -14.99 15.36
CA VAL A 155 -11.79 -16.45 15.31
C VAL A 155 -11.45 -16.98 13.92
N LYS A 156 -10.88 -18.19 13.85
CA LYS A 156 -10.56 -18.85 12.57
C LYS A 156 -11.82 -19.15 11.76
N GLU A 157 -12.88 -19.59 12.43
CA GLU A 157 -14.15 -19.93 11.82
C GLU A 157 -15.34 -19.47 12.65
N LEU A 158 -16.51 -19.39 12.02
CA LEU A 158 -17.77 -19.15 12.73
C LEU A 158 -18.09 -20.33 13.66
N PRO A 159 -18.67 -20.09 14.85
CA PRO A 159 -19.18 -21.17 15.69
C PRO A 159 -20.21 -22.04 14.95
N LEU A 160 -20.19 -23.36 15.19
CA LEU A 160 -21.04 -24.35 14.51
C LEU A 160 -22.53 -23.96 14.49
N LYS A 161 -23.06 -23.42 15.61
CA LYS A 161 -24.46 -22.95 15.70
C LYS A 161 -24.80 -21.87 14.67
N LEU A 162 -23.84 -21.00 14.35
CA LEU A 162 -23.98 -19.93 13.36
C LEU A 162 -23.62 -20.40 11.96
N GLN A 163 -22.76 -21.42 11.80
CA GLN A 163 -22.53 -22.07 10.52
C GLN A 163 -23.83 -22.69 9.97
N LEU A 164 -24.67 -23.27 10.83
CA LEU A 164 -25.99 -23.80 10.43
C LEU A 164 -26.98 -22.70 10.01
N ILE A 165 -26.86 -21.49 10.54
CA ILE A 165 -27.66 -20.35 10.08
C ILE A 165 -27.34 -20.05 8.62
N ARG A 166 -26.08 -20.15 8.19
CA ARG A 166 -25.66 -19.97 6.78
C ARG A 166 -26.44 -20.89 5.83
N THR A 167 -26.68 -22.14 6.24
CA THR A 167 -27.38 -23.14 5.43
C THR A 167 -28.89 -22.91 5.42
N LYS A 168 -29.47 -22.44 6.54
CA LYS A 168 -30.93 -22.27 6.71
C LYS A 168 -31.47 -20.89 6.34
N LYS A 169 -30.66 -19.83 6.52
CA LYS A 169 -30.98 -18.44 6.24
C LYS A 169 -29.83 -17.86 5.42
N ARG A 170 -30.11 -17.42 4.20
CA ARG A 170 -29.14 -16.72 3.33
C ARG A 170 -28.37 -15.68 4.16
N LEU A 171 -27.06 -15.90 4.32
CA LEU A 171 -26.16 -15.01 5.05
C LEU A 171 -26.35 -13.57 4.54
N TYR A 172 -26.50 -12.61 5.45
CA TYR A 172 -26.66 -11.21 5.05
C TYR A 172 -25.33 -10.66 4.57
N SER A 173 -25.19 -10.54 3.26
CA SER A 173 -24.00 -10.05 2.56
C SER A 173 -24.26 -8.67 1.98
N MET A 174 -23.28 -7.77 2.10
CA MET A 174 -23.33 -6.43 1.50
C MET A 174 -21.93 -5.87 1.26
N SER A 175 -21.78 -4.95 0.30
CA SER A 175 -20.58 -4.11 0.18
C SER A 175 -20.77 -2.82 0.99
N PRO A 176 -19.93 -2.51 2.00
CA PRO A 176 -19.92 -1.20 2.62
C PRO A 176 -19.65 -0.09 1.59
N VAL A 177 -20.23 1.09 1.81
CA VAL A 177 -19.98 2.25 0.93
C VAL A 177 -18.51 2.67 1.04
N SER A 178 -17.86 2.87 -0.10
CA SER A 178 -16.45 3.29 -0.15
C SER A 178 -16.24 4.59 0.62
N TRP A 179 -15.10 4.71 1.32
CA TRP A 179 -14.68 5.89 2.08
C TRP A 179 -15.68 6.35 3.14
N SER A 180 -16.43 5.42 3.74
CA SER A 180 -17.37 5.74 4.80
C SER A 180 -16.67 6.13 6.11
N ASN A 181 -17.26 7.07 6.85
CA ASN A 181 -16.79 7.45 8.18
C ASN A 181 -17.38 6.55 9.29
N GLU A 182 -16.92 6.74 10.53
CA GLU A 182 -17.39 5.98 11.70
C GLU A 182 -18.90 6.09 11.93
N THR A 183 -19.47 7.28 11.70
CA THR A 183 -20.91 7.53 11.89
C THR A 183 -21.76 6.63 11.00
N TYR A 184 -21.32 6.36 9.76
CA TYR A 184 -21.99 5.40 8.87
C TYR A 184 -22.02 4.00 9.50
N TYR A 185 -20.88 3.53 10.02
CA TYR A 185 -20.80 2.21 10.63
C TYR A 185 -21.67 2.09 11.88
N LEU A 186 -21.65 3.11 12.76
CA LEU A 186 -22.50 3.13 13.95
C LEU A 186 -24.00 3.20 13.62
N LYS A 187 -24.41 4.05 12.67
CA LYS A 187 -25.83 4.29 12.38
C LYS A 187 -26.45 3.27 11.42
N ARG A 188 -25.68 2.75 10.45
CA ARG A 188 -26.19 1.86 9.40
C ARG A 188 -25.79 0.41 9.61
N ILE A 189 -24.52 0.15 9.96
CA ILE A 189 -24.00 -1.23 10.02
C ILE A 189 -24.29 -1.88 11.37
N LEU A 190 -24.08 -1.19 12.49
CA LEU A 190 -24.28 -1.77 13.82
C LEU A 190 -25.71 -2.32 14.04
N PRO A 191 -26.80 -1.64 13.62
CA PRO A 191 -28.14 -2.21 13.72
C PRO A 191 -28.29 -3.52 12.92
N LEU A 192 -27.69 -3.60 11.72
CA LEU A 192 -27.73 -4.80 10.88
C LEU A 192 -26.95 -5.95 11.52
N ALA A 193 -25.75 -5.67 12.06
CA ALA A 193 -24.95 -6.67 12.76
C ALA A 193 -25.71 -7.25 13.97
N ARG A 194 -26.37 -6.40 14.76
CA ARG A 194 -27.19 -6.84 15.91
C ARG A 194 -28.40 -7.69 15.51
N LYS A 195 -29.05 -7.34 14.38
CA LYS A 195 -30.23 -8.04 13.83
C LYS A 195 -29.86 -9.41 13.26
N HIS A 196 -28.82 -9.49 12.43
CA HIS A 196 -28.47 -10.71 11.70
C HIS A 196 -27.49 -11.62 12.45
N LYS A 197 -26.82 -11.12 13.49
CA LYS A 197 -25.77 -11.79 14.28
C LYS A 197 -24.49 -12.12 13.52
N VAL A 198 -24.58 -12.38 12.22
CA VAL A 198 -23.45 -12.50 11.29
C VAL A 198 -23.71 -11.59 10.11
N ILE A 199 -22.78 -10.67 9.85
CA ILE A 199 -22.78 -9.83 8.65
C ILE A 199 -21.56 -10.17 7.82
N HIS A 200 -21.75 -10.28 6.50
CA HIS A 200 -20.69 -10.53 5.55
C HIS A 200 -20.45 -9.29 4.71
N PHE A 201 -19.21 -8.81 4.70
CA PHE A 201 -18.75 -7.82 3.75
C PHE A 201 -18.06 -8.53 2.58
N ASP A 202 -18.64 -8.41 1.39
CA ASP A 202 -18.14 -9.04 0.16
C ASP A 202 -17.03 -8.24 -0.54
N LYS A 203 -16.66 -7.07 0.02
CA LYS A 203 -15.55 -6.22 -0.39
C LYS A 203 -14.93 -5.54 0.83
N SER A 204 -13.61 -5.37 0.81
CA SER A 204 -12.86 -4.69 1.86
C SER A 204 -12.10 -3.45 1.39
N ASP A 205 -11.93 -3.25 0.09
CA ASP A 205 -11.10 -2.18 -0.48
C ASP A 205 -11.66 -0.78 -0.21
N ALA A 206 -10.88 0.11 0.42
CA ALA A 206 -11.22 1.51 0.64
C ALA A 206 -12.62 1.72 1.24
N ARG A 207 -12.99 0.93 2.25
CA ARG A 207 -14.31 1.00 2.89
C ARG A 207 -14.35 1.95 4.07
N LEU A 208 -13.20 2.29 4.65
CA LEU A 208 -13.08 3.26 5.74
C LEU A 208 -12.39 4.55 5.26
N ALA A 209 -12.89 5.70 5.69
CA ALA A 209 -12.28 7.00 5.41
C ALA A 209 -10.85 7.08 5.96
N ASN A 210 -9.90 7.63 5.19
CA ASN A 210 -8.54 7.83 5.67
C ASN A 210 -8.40 9.01 6.64
N ASN A 211 -9.25 10.04 6.54
CA ASN A 211 -9.18 11.24 7.35
C ASN A 211 -10.39 11.32 8.29
N GLY A 212 -10.25 12.03 9.40
CA GLY A 212 -11.34 12.27 10.36
C GLY A 212 -11.61 11.11 11.33
N LEU A 213 -10.79 10.06 11.31
CA LEU A 213 -10.82 9.00 12.34
C LEU A 213 -10.04 9.44 13.59
N PRO A 214 -10.46 9.04 14.80
CA PRO A 214 -9.68 9.14 16.02
C PRO A 214 -8.28 8.55 15.86
N VAL A 215 -7.30 9.19 16.49
CA VAL A 215 -5.88 8.77 16.41
C VAL A 215 -5.67 7.31 16.82
N GLN A 216 -6.42 6.83 17.82
CA GLN A 216 -6.35 5.43 18.28
C GLN A 216 -6.74 4.43 17.18
N LEU A 217 -7.73 4.77 16.34
CA LEU A 217 -8.13 3.91 15.23
C LEU A 217 -7.10 3.93 14.10
N GLN A 218 -6.42 5.06 13.88
CA GLN A 218 -5.31 5.13 12.92
C GLN A 218 -4.10 4.35 13.41
N MET A 219 -3.77 4.45 14.70
CA MET A 219 -2.72 3.64 15.32
C MET A 219 -3.03 2.14 15.19
N LEU A 220 -4.30 1.75 15.39
CA LEU A 220 -4.71 0.37 15.15
C LEU A 220 -4.53 -0.05 13.70
N ARG A 221 -4.89 0.77 12.71
CA ARG A 221 -4.65 0.45 11.28
C ARG A 221 -3.17 0.23 11.01
N CYS A 222 -2.29 1.08 11.56
CA CYS A 222 -0.84 0.92 11.44
C CYS A 222 -0.35 -0.38 12.11
N ARG A 223 -0.79 -0.66 13.34
CA ARG A 223 -0.45 -1.89 14.07
C ARG A 223 -0.89 -3.14 13.30
N VAL A 224 -2.11 -3.14 12.77
CA VAL A 224 -2.61 -4.24 11.95
C VAL A 224 -1.74 -4.41 10.70
N ASN A 225 -1.45 -3.31 10.00
CA ASN A 225 -0.71 -3.41 8.74
C ASN A 225 0.73 -3.83 8.94
N PHE A 226 1.46 -3.21 9.87
CA PHE A 226 2.92 -3.33 9.91
C PHE A 226 3.43 -4.33 10.95
N ASP A 227 2.60 -4.70 11.93
CA ASP A 227 2.97 -5.68 12.96
C ASP A 227 2.10 -6.95 12.92
N ALA A 228 0.78 -6.85 12.84
CA ALA A 228 -0.08 -8.04 12.91
C ALA A 228 -0.11 -8.88 11.62
N LEU A 229 -0.01 -8.23 10.45
CA LEU A 229 0.03 -8.90 9.14
C LEU A 229 1.46 -9.32 8.73
N ARG A 230 2.07 -10.17 9.58
CA ARG A 230 3.32 -10.89 9.25
C ARG A 230 3.04 -12.01 8.27
N PHE A 231 4.01 -12.28 7.40
CA PHE A 231 3.87 -13.39 6.47
C PHE A 231 4.09 -14.72 7.17
N THR A 232 3.76 -15.82 6.50
CA THR A 232 4.06 -17.15 7.02
C THR A 232 5.58 -17.34 7.19
N PRO A 233 6.02 -18.19 8.15
CA PRO A 233 7.44 -18.47 8.35
C PRO A 233 8.18 -18.93 7.08
N GLN A 234 7.48 -19.63 6.17
CA GLN A 234 8.02 -20.09 4.90
C GLN A 234 8.33 -18.93 3.95
N ILE A 235 7.40 -17.99 3.79
CA ILE A 235 7.62 -16.77 2.99
C ILE A 235 8.73 -15.94 3.62
N GLU A 236 8.71 -15.78 4.95
CA GLU A 236 9.73 -14.98 5.64
C GLU A 236 11.12 -15.59 5.51
N ALA A 237 11.27 -16.90 5.64
CA ALA A 237 12.56 -17.58 5.50
C ALA A 237 13.15 -17.36 4.09
N LEU A 238 12.34 -17.56 3.03
CA LEU A 238 12.79 -17.34 1.65
C LEU A 238 13.08 -15.85 1.39
N GLY A 239 12.24 -14.96 1.90
CA GLY A 239 12.44 -13.51 1.80
C GLY A 239 13.75 -13.07 2.46
N ARG A 240 14.06 -13.58 3.66
CA ARG A 240 15.33 -13.31 4.36
C ARG A 240 16.54 -13.84 3.60
N GLN A 241 16.44 -15.02 2.99
CA GLN A 241 17.49 -15.56 2.13
C GLN A 241 17.75 -14.64 0.92
N LEU A 242 16.69 -14.17 0.26
CA LEU A 242 16.77 -13.25 -0.87
C LEU A 242 17.42 -11.92 -0.46
N ILE A 243 16.96 -11.34 0.66
CA ILE A 243 17.52 -10.10 1.25
C ILE A 243 19.00 -10.27 1.60
N SER A 244 19.37 -11.35 2.30
CA SER A 244 20.75 -11.64 2.69
C SER A 244 21.67 -11.74 1.48
N THR A 245 21.20 -12.33 0.38
CA THR A 245 21.98 -12.45 -0.86
C THR A 245 22.22 -11.10 -1.51
N LEU A 246 21.20 -10.24 -1.56
CA LEU A 246 21.30 -8.87 -2.06
C LEU A 246 22.24 -8.02 -1.19
N GLN A 247 22.07 -8.04 0.13
CA GLN A 247 22.89 -7.28 1.08
C GLN A 247 24.36 -7.71 1.10
N ARG A 248 24.65 -9.00 0.91
CA ARG A 248 26.03 -9.51 0.75
C ARG A 248 26.73 -8.94 -0.49
N SER A 249 25.97 -8.48 -1.48
CA SER A 249 26.51 -7.83 -2.69
C SER A 249 26.75 -6.33 -2.49
N GLY A 250 26.48 -5.79 -1.30
CA GLY A 250 26.59 -4.37 -0.95
C GLY A 250 25.23 -3.68 -0.93
N GLN A 251 25.26 -2.35 -1.07
CA GLN A 251 24.03 -1.56 -1.16
C GLN A 251 23.28 -1.88 -2.47
N PHE A 252 21.96 -1.89 -2.39
CA PHE A 252 21.11 -2.17 -3.54
C PHE A 252 19.86 -1.30 -3.58
N VAL A 253 19.41 -1.05 -4.80
CA VAL A 253 18.18 -0.32 -5.09
C VAL A 253 17.10 -1.31 -5.43
N VAL A 254 15.90 -1.12 -4.87
CA VAL A 254 14.70 -1.79 -5.37
C VAL A 254 13.98 -0.85 -6.30
N LEU A 255 13.79 -1.29 -7.54
CA LEU A 255 12.93 -0.66 -8.51
C LEU A 255 11.60 -1.42 -8.57
N HIS A 256 10.54 -0.82 -8.05
CA HIS A 256 9.19 -1.34 -8.25
C HIS A 256 8.63 -0.88 -9.60
N LEU A 257 8.88 -1.69 -10.63
CA LEU A 257 8.53 -1.41 -12.02
C LEU A 257 7.12 -1.91 -12.34
N ARG A 258 6.11 -1.04 -12.19
CA ARG A 258 4.68 -1.31 -12.49
C ARG A 258 4.35 -1.25 -13.99
N TYR A 259 5.19 -1.88 -14.82
CA TYR A 259 4.98 -2.00 -16.27
C TYR A 259 4.43 -3.39 -16.65
N GLU A 260 3.56 -3.92 -15.80
CA GLU A 260 2.88 -5.22 -15.99
C GLU A 260 1.60 -5.05 -16.80
N MET A 261 1.20 -6.12 -17.49
CA MET A 261 0.06 -6.11 -18.41
C MET A 261 -1.27 -5.71 -17.74
N ASP A 262 -1.52 -6.14 -16.50
CA ASP A 262 -2.68 -5.73 -15.71
C ASP A 262 -2.71 -4.22 -15.49
N MET A 263 -1.56 -3.64 -15.15
CA MET A 263 -1.45 -2.23 -14.86
C MET A 263 -1.67 -1.38 -16.11
N LEU A 264 -1.07 -1.77 -17.24
CA LEU A 264 -1.19 -1.05 -18.51
C LEU A 264 -2.62 -1.16 -19.07
N SER A 265 -3.19 -2.36 -18.99
CA SER A 265 -4.57 -2.61 -19.44
C SER A 265 -5.58 -1.84 -18.58
N PHE A 266 -5.46 -1.89 -17.25
CA PHE A 266 -6.33 -1.17 -16.33
C PHE A 266 -6.23 0.36 -16.48
N SER A 267 -5.02 0.90 -16.63
CA SER A 267 -4.79 2.34 -16.74
C SER A 267 -5.05 2.90 -18.14
N GLY A 268 -5.08 2.05 -19.17
CA GLY A 268 -5.15 2.46 -20.57
C GLY A 268 -3.88 3.16 -21.06
N CYS A 269 -2.75 2.99 -20.37
CA CYS A 269 -1.49 3.65 -20.69
C CYS A 269 -0.71 2.84 -21.74
N THR A 270 -0.71 3.34 -22.96
CA THR A 270 -0.13 2.70 -24.16
C THR A 270 1.06 3.46 -24.75
N HIS A 271 1.66 4.38 -23.99
CA HIS A 271 2.82 5.14 -24.47
C HIS A 271 4.00 4.20 -24.77
N GLY A 272 4.55 4.34 -25.98
CA GLY A 272 5.62 3.48 -26.49
C GLY A 272 5.16 2.06 -26.87
N CYS A 273 3.86 1.75 -26.81
CA CYS A 273 3.32 0.52 -27.35
C CYS A 273 3.11 0.66 -28.87
N SER A 274 3.27 -0.45 -29.58
CA SER A 274 2.77 -0.60 -30.96
C SER A 274 1.23 -0.58 -30.99
N THR A 275 0.66 -0.45 -32.18
CA THR A 275 -0.79 -0.51 -32.38
C THR A 275 -1.35 -1.85 -31.89
N GLU A 276 -0.67 -2.96 -32.21
CA GLU A 276 -1.06 -4.31 -31.82
C GLU A 276 -1.04 -4.50 -30.30
N GLU A 277 0.01 -3.99 -29.64
CA GLU A 277 0.11 -4.00 -28.17
C GLU A 277 -1.00 -3.16 -27.52
N ALA A 278 -1.31 -1.99 -28.07
CA ALA A 278 -2.38 -1.13 -27.56
C ALA A 278 -3.78 -1.76 -27.72
N GLU A 279 -4.02 -2.45 -28.83
CA GLU A 279 -5.25 -3.20 -29.08
C GLU A 279 -5.39 -4.40 -28.13
N GLU A 280 -4.30 -5.14 -27.89
CA GLU A 280 -4.27 -6.24 -26.94
C GLU A 280 -4.65 -5.78 -25.53
N LEU A 281 -3.99 -4.73 -25.03
CA LEU A 281 -4.26 -4.14 -23.71
C LEU A 281 -5.70 -3.64 -23.61
N THR A 282 -6.24 -3.09 -24.69
CA THR A 282 -7.64 -2.65 -24.76
C THR A 282 -8.59 -3.83 -24.68
N ARG A 283 -8.39 -4.88 -25.49
CA ARG A 283 -9.21 -6.09 -25.48
C ARG A 283 -9.23 -6.73 -24.09
N MET A 284 -8.08 -6.83 -23.44
CA MET A 284 -7.98 -7.33 -22.06
C MET A 284 -8.82 -6.49 -21.10
N ARG A 285 -8.74 -5.16 -21.18
CA ARG A 285 -9.50 -4.26 -20.32
C ARG A 285 -11.00 -4.47 -20.47
N TYR A 286 -11.46 -4.68 -21.69
CA TYR A 286 -12.86 -4.99 -21.99
C TYR A 286 -13.29 -6.35 -21.43
N ALA A 287 -12.42 -7.36 -21.49
CA ALA A 287 -12.69 -8.71 -21.02
C ALA A 287 -12.99 -8.82 -19.50
N TYR A 288 -12.57 -7.85 -18.67
CA TYR A 288 -12.82 -7.83 -17.23
C TYR A 288 -14.02 -6.94 -16.84
N PRO A 289 -15.23 -7.48 -16.57
CA PRO A 289 -16.45 -6.67 -16.44
C PRO A 289 -16.45 -5.68 -15.26
N TRP A 290 -15.71 -5.97 -14.19
CA TRP A 290 -15.65 -5.12 -12.99
C TRP A 290 -14.70 -3.92 -13.12
N TRP A 291 -13.88 -3.84 -14.17
CA TRP A 291 -13.14 -2.63 -14.50
C TRP A 291 -14.10 -1.62 -15.15
N LYS A 292 -14.48 -0.59 -14.39
CA LYS A 292 -15.54 0.35 -14.75
C LYS A 292 -15.18 1.27 -15.91
N GLU A 293 -13.96 1.79 -15.93
CA GLU A 293 -13.46 2.66 -16.99
C GLU A 293 -13.01 1.80 -18.17
N LYS A 294 -13.74 1.89 -19.29
CA LYS A 294 -13.49 1.09 -20.50
C LYS A 294 -12.88 1.89 -21.63
N GLU A 295 -13.37 3.09 -21.88
CA GLU A 295 -12.76 4.03 -22.83
C GLU A 295 -11.84 4.99 -22.09
N ILE A 296 -10.55 5.00 -22.43
CA ILE A 296 -9.53 5.82 -21.77
C ILE A 296 -8.61 6.44 -22.81
N GLY A 297 -8.48 7.77 -22.78
CA GLY A 297 -7.45 8.47 -23.53
C GLY A 297 -6.08 8.31 -22.87
N SER A 298 -5.25 7.45 -23.43
CA SER A 298 -3.88 7.14 -22.97
C SER A 298 -3.03 8.40 -22.75
N GLU A 299 -2.99 9.29 -23.75
CA GLU A 299 -2.23 10.54 -23.69
C GLU A 299 -2.73 11.48 -22.59
N ALA A 300 -4.05 11.60 -22.43
CA ALA A 300 -4.65 12.44 -21.38
C ALA A 300 -4.33 11.92 -19.97
N LYS A 301 -4.42 10.61 -19.72
CA LYS A 301 -4.02 10.00 -18.43
C LYS A 301 -2.53 10.23 -18.15
N ARG A 302 -1.70 10.12 -19.18
CA ARG A 302 -0.26 10.34 -19.07
C ARG A 302 0.07 11.78 -18.71
N LEU A 303 -0.56 12.76 -19.36
CA LEU A 303 -0.40 14.19 -19.03
C LEU A 303 -0.82 14.52 -17.58
N GLN A 304 -1.73 13.74 -17.01
CA GLN A 304 -2.16 13.86 -15.61
C GLN A 304 -1.23 13.14 -14.62
N GLY A 305 -0.16 12.48 -15.09
CA GLY A 305 0.74 11.70 -14.23
C GLY A 305 0.12 10.38 -13.73
N LEU A 306 -0.92 9.87 -14.40
CA LEU A 306 -1.65 8.66 -14.01
C LEU A 306 -1.14 7.40 -14.73
N CYS A 307 -0.04 7.48 -15.46
CA CYS A 307 0.60 6.35 -16.12
C CYS A 307 1.91 5.95 -15.42
N PRO A 308 2.22 4.64 -15.34
CA PRO A 308 3.54 4.21 -14.91
C PRO A 308 4.61 4.68 -15.89
N LEU A 309 5.80 5.01 -15.38
CA LEU A 309 6.95 5.27 -16.24
C LEU A 309 7.35 3.99 -16.99
N THR A 310 7.71 4.14 -18.27
CA THR A 310 8.24 3.02 -19.05
C THR A 310 9.64 2.63 -18.56
N PRO A 311 10.13 1.42 -18.89
CA PRO A 311 11.52 1.02 -18.61
C PRO A 311 12.57 1.99 -19.17
N GLU A 312 12.31 2.62 -20.31
CA GLU A 312 13.17 3.64 -20.92
C GLU A 312 13.15 4.95 -20.11
N GLU A 313 11.96 5.40 -19.70
CA GLU A 313 11.79 6.61 -18.90
C GLU A 313 12.41 6.48 -17.51
N ILE A 314 12.17 5.36 -16.83
CA ILE A 314 12.78 5.13 -15.53
C ILE A 314 14.30 5.03 -15.63
N THR A 315 14.83 4.53 -16.76
CA THR A 315 16.28 4.56 -17.00
C THR A 315 16.82 5.99 -17.02
N LEU A 316 16.11 6.94 -17.64
CA LEU A 316 16.48 8.36 -17.64
C LEU A 316 16.40 8.97 -16.23
N VAL A 317 15.34 8.65 -15.48
CA VAL A 317 15.18 9.09 -14.08
C VAL A 317 16.34 8.61 -13.22
N LEU A 318 16.68 7.33 -13.30
CA LEU A 318 17.79 6.76 -12.52
C LEU A 318 19.14 7.43 -12.87
N LYS A 319 19.37 7.74 -14.15
CA LYS A 319 20.58 8.46 -14.57
C LYS A 319 20.61 9.89 -14.01
N ALA A 320 19.47 10.58 -14.04
CA ALA A 320 19.34 11.93 -13.51
C ALA A 320 19.53 11.99 -11.98
N LEU A 321 19.14 10.92 -11.27
CA LEU A 321 19.37 10.77 -9.83
C LEU A 321 20.83 10.40 -9.47
N GLY A 322 21.69 10.18 -10.48
CA GLY A 322 23.12 9.91 -10.26
C GLY A 322 23.48 8.45 -10.02
N PHE A 323 22.57 7.50 -10.27
CA PHE A 323 22.92 6.09 -10.21
C PHE A 323 23.92 5.72 -11.30
N THR A 324 24.95 4.96 -10.92
CA THR A 324 26.02 4.54 -11.83
C THR A 324 25.73 3.17 -12.42
N LYS A 325 26.47 2.79 -13.47
CA LYS A 325 26.36 1.46 -14.10
C LYS A 325 26.60 0.31 -13.12
N ASP A 326 27.36 0.55 -12.04
CA ASP A 326 27.69 -0.43 -11.02
C ASP A 326 26.59 -0.65 -9.97
N THR A 327 25.51 0.13 -10.02
CA THR A 327 24.37 0.02 -9.09
C THR A 327 23.68 -1.34 -9.24
N LEU A 328 23.58 -2.09 -8.16
CA LEU A 328 22.75 -3.30 -8.09
C LEU A 328 21.27 -2.90 -7.98
N ILE A 329 20.46 -3.31 -8.97
CA ILE A 329 19.03 -3.00 -9.01
C ILE A 329 18.23 -4.30 -8.99
N TYR A 330 17.41 -4.47 -7.96
CA TYR A 330 16.39 -5.52 -7.87
C TYR A 330 15.07 -5.01 -8.46
N ILE A 331 14.53 -5.68 -9.48
CA ILE A 331 13.18 -5.37 -9.98
C ILE A 331 12.16 -6.11 -9.14
N ALA A 332 11.41 -5.36 -8.35
CA ALA A 332 10.23 -5.83 -7.62
C ALA A 332 9.00 -5.73 -8.53
N SER A 333 8.74 -6.75 -9.34
CA SER A 333 7.55 -6.79 -10.21
C SER A 333 7.19 -8.22 -10.61
N GLY A 334 5.97 -8.38 -11.11
CA GLY A 334 5.60 -9.50 -11.98
C GLY A 334 6.25 -9.38 -13.37
N GLU A 335 5.70 -10.09 -14.34
CA GLU A 335 6.17 -10.06 -15.73
C GLU A 335 6.02 -8.66 -16.33
N ILE A 336 7.11 -8.14 -16.88
CA ILE A 336 7.11 -6.84 -17.56
C ILE A 336 6.54 -7.02 -18.95
N TYR A 337 5.54 -6.20 -19.30
CA TYR A 337 4.94 -6.23 -20.62
C TYR A 337 5.98 -5.94 -21.70
N GLY A 338 6.05 -6.81 -22.72
CA GLY A 338 7.10 -6.79 -23.75
C GLY A 338 8.44 -7.41 -23.31
N GLY A 339 8.56 -7.91 -22.08
CA GLY A 339 9.66 -8.73 -21.60
C GLY A 339 11.06 -8.11 -21.72
N GLU A 340 12.05 -8.94 -22.07
CA GLU A 340 13.45 -8.53 -22.21
C GLU A 340 13.65 -7.40 -23.24
N ARG A 341 12.80 -7.31 -24.26
CA ARG A 341 12.86 -6.22 -25.25
C ARG A 341 12.68 -4.86 -24.58
N ARG A 342 11.71 -4.74 -23.67
CA ARG A 342 11.47 -3.49 -22.92
C ARG A 342 12.49 -3.26 -21.82
N LEU A 343 13.01 -4.34 -21.22
CA LEU A 343 14.07 -4.24 -20.21
C LEU A 343 15.47 -3.96 -20.80
N ALA A 344 15.66 -4.08 -22.12
CA ALA A 344 16.97 -3.97 -22.76
C ALA A 344 17.69 -2.65 -22.47
N VAL A 345 16.99 -1.52 -22.54
CA VAL A 345 17.57 -0.19 -22.27
C VAL A 345 18.01 -0.06 -20.81
N LEU A 346 17.18 -0.55 -19.88
CA LEU A 346 17.47 -0.52 -18.45
C LEU A 346 18.66 -1.42 -18.11
N LYS A 347 18.71 -2.63 -18.70
CA LYS A 347 19.78 -3.61 -18.52
C LYS A 347 21.11 -3.14 -19.11
N ALA A 348 21.07 -2.42 -20.24
CA ALA A 348 22.26 -1.81 -20.83
C ALA A 348 22.82 -0.66 -19.99
N ALA A 349 21.94 0.11 -19.33
CA ALA A 349 22.35 1.18 -18.42
C ALA A 349 22.84 0.65 -17.07
N TYR A 350 22.23 -0.42 -16.55
CA TYR A 350 22.54 -1.03 -15.26
C TYR A 350 22.71 -2.55 -15.41
N PRO A 351 23.93 -3.04 -15.75
CA PRO A 351 24.17 -4.46 -16.00
C PRO A 351 23.89 -5.37 -14.79
N LYS A 352 23.99 -4.84 -13.56
CA LYS A 352 23.63 -5.54 -12.31
C LYS A 352 22.13 -5.45 -12.02
N LEU A 353 21.31 -5.64 -13.05
CA LEU A 353 19.86 -5.77 -12.94
C LEU A 353 19.50 -7.23 -12.62
N VAL A 354 18.74 -7.43 -11.55
CA VAL A 354 18.36 -8.75 -11.05
C VAL A 354 16.87 -8.80 -10.71
N ARG A 355 16.32 -10.00 -10.73
CA ARG A 355 14.97 -10.33 -10.27
C ARG A 355 15.08 -11.51 -9.32
N LYS A 356 14.03 -11.78 -8.53
CA LYS A 356 13.97 -12.97 -7.65
C LYS A 356 14.28 -14.27 -8.40
N GLU A 357 13.84 -14.40 -9.66
CA GLU A 357 14.08 -15.60 -10.48
C GLU A 357 15.54 -15.79 -10.90
N LYS A 358 16.38 -14.75 -10.80
CA LYS A 358 17.83 -14.83 -11.06
C LYS A 358 18.63 -15.16 -9.80
N ILE A 359 18.07 -14.90 -8.61
CA ILE A 359 18.75 -15.06 -7.33
C ILE A 359 18.40 -16.39 -6.68
N LEU A 360 17.13 -16.78 -6.74
CA LEU A 360 16.61 -18.03 -6.19
C LEU A 360 16.60 -19.11 -7.26
N SER A 361 16.95 -20.33 -6.87
CA SER A 361 16.88 -21.50 -7.74
C SER A 361 15.42 -21.86 -8.07
N PRO A 362 15.17 -22.56 -9.19
CA PRO A 362 13.84 -23.07 -9.52
C PRO A 362 13.23 -23.94 -8.42
N ASP A 363 14.07 -24.67 -7.67
CA ASP A 363 13.65 -25.57 -6.59
C ASP A 363 13.17 -24.80 -5.36
N GLU A 364 13.84 -23.70 -5.02
CA GLU A 364 13.45 -22.80 -3.93
C GLU A 364 12.16 -22.03 -4.27
N LEU A 365 11.97 -21.68 -5.54
CA LEU A 365 10.76 -21.00 -6.01
C LEU A 365 9.58 -21.93 -6.21
N ARG A 366 9.80 -23.24 -6.39
CA ARG A 366 8.76 -24.22 -6.71
C ARG A 366 7.53 -24.16 -5.79
N PRO A 367 7.66 -24.04 -4.45
CA PRO A 367 6.50 -23.93 -3.56
C PRO A 367 5.64 -22.67 -3.77
N PHE A 368 6.22 -21.63 -4.37
CA PHE A 368 5.62 -20.32 -4.56
C PHE A 368 5.17 -20.08 -6.02
N GLN A 369 5.46 -21.01 -6.93
CA GLN A 369 5.03 -20.93 -8.32
C GLN A 369 3.49 -20.92 -8.40
N ASN A 370 2.95 -20.10 -9.29
CA ASN A 370 1.50 -19.84 -9.45
C ASN A 370 0.82 -19.17 -8.25
N HIS A 371 1.55 -18.79 -7.20
CA HIS A 371 1.05 -18.02 -6.06
C HIS A 371 1.55 -16.57 -6.15
N SER A 372 0.96 -15.81 -7.06
CA SER A 372 1.33 -14.41 -7.33
C SER A 372 1.37 -13.52 -6.07
N THR A 373 0.51 -13.77 -5.09
CA THR A 373 0.42 -13.03 -3.83
C THR A 373 1.64 -13.32 -2.95
N GLN A 374 2.12 -14.56 -2.92
CA GLN A 374 3.33 -14.92 -2.18
C GLN A 374 4.57 -14.35 -2.87
N MET A 375 4.61 -14.37 -4.21
CA MET A 375 5.68 -13.72 -4.97
C MET A 375 5.73 -12.20 -4.73
N ALA A 376 4.56 -11.55 -4.66
CA ALA A 376 4.46 -10.14 -4.29
C ALA A 376 4.87 -9.88 -2.82
N ALA A 377 4.68 -10.84 -1.92
CA ALA A 377 5.14 -10.75 -0.54
C ALA A 377 6.67 -10.72 -0.46
N LEU A 378 7.35 -11.57 -1.24
CA LEU A 378 8.82 -11.54 -1.36
C LEU A 378 9.31 -10.18 -1.88
N ASP A 379 8.71 -9.67 -2.95
CA ASP A 379 9.03 -8.35 -3.50
C ASP A 379 8.83 -7.24 -2.46
N TYR A 380 7.78 -7.35 -1.63
CA TYR A 380 7.51 -6.41 -0.54
C TYR A 380 8.57 -6.48 0.55
N MET A 381 8.95 -7.67 1.02
CA MET A 381 10.01 -7.82 2.00
C MET A 381 11.34 -7.23 1.51
N VAL A 382 11.74 -7.53 0.27
CA VAL A 382 12.97 -6.99 -0.33
C VAL A 382 12.90 -5.47 -0.46
N SER A 383 11.73 -4.93 -0.81
CA SER A 383 11.49 -3.49 -0.88
C SER A 383 11.59 -2.79 0.48
N LEU A 384 11.32 -3.47 1.59
CA LEU A 384 11.51 -2.89 2.92
C LEU A 384 12.98 -2.87 3.32
N ALA A 385 13.74 -3.91 2.96
CA ALA A 385 15.13 -4.09 3.36
C ALA A 385 16.16 -3.38 2.47
N SER A 386 15.75 -2.81 1.33
CA SER A 386 16.67 -2.13 0.42
C SER A 386 17.12 -0.76 0.93
N ASP A 387 18.31 -0.32 0.53
CA ASP A 387 18.81 1.00 0.89
C ASP A 387 17.95 2.11 0.29
N ILE A 388 17.59 1.93 -1.00
CA ILE A 388 16.75 2.86 -1.75
C ILE A 388 15.60 2.08 -2.40
N PHE A 389 14.40 2.66 -2.34
CA PHE A 389 13.20 2.15 -2.99
C PHE A 389 12.67 3.18 -3.97
N ILE A 390 12.49 2.79 -5.23
CA ILE A 390 12.01 3.66 -6.31
C ILE A 390 10.80 3.01 -6.97
N PRO A 391 9.59 3.57 -6.80
CA PRO A 391 8.42 3.14 -7.54
C PRO A 391 8.31 3.85 -8.89
N SER A 392 7.98 3.12 -9.96
CA SER A 392 7.69 3.73 -11.27
C SER A 392 6.26 4.31 -11.36
N TYR A 393 5.44 4.11 -10.32
CA TYR A 393 4.05 4.53 -10.23
C TYR A 393 3.59 4.64 -8.76
N ASP A 394 2.75 5.61 -8.43
CA ASP A 394 2.12 5.75 -7.10
C ASP A 394 1.00 4.70 -6.90
N GLY A 395 1.41 3.44 -6.76
CA GLY A 395 0.55 2.30 -6.52
C GLY A 395 0.48 1.87 -5.06
N ASN A 396 -0.30 0.82 -4.79
CA ASN A 396 -0.51 0.31 -3.42
C ASN A 396 0.80 -0.14 -2.75
N MET A 397 1.71 -0.76 -3.50
CA MET A 397 3.03 -1.17 -3.03
C MET A 397 3.88 0.03 -2.61
N ALA A 398 3.90 1.11 -3.40
CA ALA A 398 4.66 2.31 -3.08
C ALA A 398 4.20 2.92 -1.74
N ARG A 399 2.88 3.05 -1.57
CA ARG A 399 2.26 3.61 -0.36
C ARG A 399 2.50 2.74 0.88
N VAL A 400 2.42 1.41 0.75
CA VAL A 400 2.64 0.51 1.88
C VAL A 400 4.11 0.44 2.28
N VAL A 401 5.05 0.45 1.33
CA VAL A 401 6.50 0.46 1.62
C VAL A 401 6.88 1.78 2.29
N GLU A 402 6.40 2.91 1.77
CA GLU A 402 6.60 4.22 2.41
C GLU A 402 6.05 4.25 3.84
N GLY A 403 4.80 3.80 4.03
CA GLY A 403 4.16 3.75 5.34
C GLY A 403 4.89 2.86 6.32
N HIS A 404 5.33 1.67 5.88
CA HIS A 404 6.02 0.71 6.73
C HIS A 404 7.41 1.22 7.12
N ARG A 405 8.20 1.73 6.18
CA ARG A 405 9.52 2.33 6.48
C ARG A 405 9.40 3.46 7.50
N ARG A 406 8.37 4.31 7.40
CA ARG A 406 8.10 5.36 8.39
C ARG A 406 7.73 4.78 9.76
N SER A 407 6.93 3.71 9.80
CA SER A 407 6.58 3.02 11.06
C SER A 407 7.81 2.44 11.75
N ALA A 408 8.64 1.69 11.01
CA ALA A 408 9.83 1.04 11.54
C ALA A 408 10.86 2.05 12.09
N SER A 409 11.07 3.18 11.40
CA SER A 409 11.95 4.25 11.89
C SER A 409 11.45 4.90 13.19
N LEU A 410 10.13 4.98 13.39
CA LEU A 410 9.56 5.50 14.65
C LEU A 410 9.80 4.53 15.81
N ASP A 411 9.70 3.23 15.56
CA ASP A 411 9.96 2.19 16.56
C ASP A 411 11.44 2.17 16.95
N SER A 412 12.37 2.35 15.99
CA SER A 412 13.80 2.46 16.30
C SER A 412 14.11 3.70 17.16
N VAL A 413 13.47 4.85 16.90
CA VAL A 413 13.66 6.07 17.69
C VAL A 413 13.09 5.91 19.12
N ARG A 414 11.95 5.23 19.28
CA ARG A 414 11.38 4.95 20.60
C ARG A 414 12.29 4.04 21.44
N ASN A 415 12.89 3.03 20.82
CA ASN A 415 13.81 2.13 21.51
C ASN A 415 15.10 2.85 21.95
N ILE A 416 15.61 3.80 21.15
CA ILE A 416 16.77 4.63 21.54
C ILE A 416 16.45 5.50 22.76
N ASN A 417 15.25 6.07 22.86
CA ASN A 417 14.89 6.94 23.99
C ASN A 417 14.56 6.19 25.30
N ASN A 418 14.41 4.87 25.25
CA ASN A 418 14.12 4.03 26.42
C ASN A 418 15.38 3.40 27.04
N HIS A 419 16.55 3.58 26.42
CA HIS A 419 17.86 3.15 26.91
C HIS A 419 18.70 4.37 27.27
#